data_AF-A0A9C8HSM4-F1
#
_entry.id   AF-A0A9C8HSM4-F1
#
_cell.length_a   1.000
_cell.length_b   1.000
_cell.length_c   1.000
_cell.angle_alpha   90.00
_cell.angle_beta   90.00
_cell.angle_gamma   90.00
#
_symmetry.space_group_name_H-M   'P 1'
#
loop_
_entity.id
_entity.type
_entity.pdbx_description
1 polymer ?
#
loop_
_entity_poly.entity_id
_entity_poly.type
_entity_poly.pdbx_seq_one_letter_code
_entity_poly.pdbx_strand_id
1 'polypeptide(L)'
;MKRLFLSFGVVLALLAACSQQPASEEETAEKNQEPRKVYAKWDNRVYKDKDLKEIVAVLSKCESVTKLGEEEVTVSSGSNEETFTVYHIKLADGVEAYAKENLFALKTIVFTADSTDCFVRPTMDSRLYYKIPLGTLGFITEEGDDGWVKIWIGKVDDGVKEKWVTDQWVQAGYSDEIELIRDAKLYEKALETLDKNPEEGIAALKEINENSATFFARLASENIPDNTSVE
;
A
#
# COMPACT_ATOMS: atom_id res chain seq x y z
N MET A 1 -62.01 55.15 -47.58
CA MET A 1 -62.16 53.74 -47.12
C MET A 1 -61.20 53.56 -45.93
N LYS A 2 -61.70 53.50 -44.69
CA LYS A 2 -61.76 52.27 -43.81
C LYS A 2 -60.39 51.54 -43.79
N ARG A 3 -59.60 51.36 -42.71
CA ARG A 3 -59.74 51.20 -41.23
C ARG A 3 -58.35 51.56 -40.61
N LEU A 4 -58.18 52.24 -39.46
CA LEU A 4 -58.37 51.92 -38.02
C LEU A 4 -57.58 50.70 -37.46
N PHE A 5 -57.07 50.90 -36.22
CA PHE A 5 -56.57 49.99 -35.16
C PHE A 5 -55.05 50.07 -34.86
N LEU A 6 -54.66 50.84 -33.83
CA LEU A 6 -54.56 50.52 -32.37
C LEU A 6 -53.20 49.87 -32.03
N SER A 7 -52.23 50.63 -31.48
CA SER A 7 -51.96 50.84 -30.04
C SER A 7 -51.27 49.67 -29.35
N PHE A 8 -50.09 49.90 -28.76
CA PHE A 8 -49.81 49.77 -27.31
C PHE A 8 -48.31 50.02 -27.06
N GLY A 9 -48.00 51.02 -26.24
CA GLY A 9 -46.66 51.24 -25.73
C GLY A 9 -46.45 50.52 -24.39
N VAL A 10 -45.20 50.30 -24.02
CA VAL A 10 -44.74 50.29 -22.63
C VAL A 10 -43.31 50.84 -22.62
N VAL A 11 -43.13 51.99 -21.99
CA VAL A 11 -41.87 52.45 -21.41
C VAL A 11 -41.80 51.81 -20.02
N LEU A 12 -40.68 51.17 -19.67
CA LEU A 12 -40.28 51.05 -18.26
C LEU A 12 -38.76 50.96 -18.15
N ALA A 13 -38.24 51.62 -17.13
CA ALA A 13 -36.86 52.03 -16.94
C ALA A 13 -36.12 51.19 -15.87
N LEU A 14 -34.78 51.34 -15.87
CA LEU A 14 -33.86 51.31 -14.72
C LEU A 14 -33.70 50.00 -13.92
N LEU A 15 -32.46 49.49 -13.81
CA LEU A 15 -31.64 49.61 -12.59
C LEU A 15 -30.34 48.79 -12.72
N ALA A 16 -29.21 49.44 -12.48
CA ALA A 16 -27.96 48.79 -12.12
C ALA A 16 -28.04 48.34 -10.66
N ALA A 17 -27.69 47.09 -10.38
CA ALA A 17 -27.41 46.61 -9.03
C ALA A 17 -26.30 45.56 -9.09
N CYS A 18 -25.18 45.86 -8.45
CA CYS A 18 -24.18 44.89 -8.04
C CYS A 18 -24.85 43.84 -7.14
N SER A 19 -24.68 42.56 -7.47
CA SER A 19 -24.80 41.50 -6.48
C SER A 19 -23.54 40.65 -6.56
N GLN A 20 -22.73 40.77 -5.52
CA GLN A 20 -21.66 39.84 -5.18
C GLN A 20 -22.17 38.41 -5.36
N GLN A 21 -21.49 37.67 -6.24
CA GLN A 21 -21.60 36.22 -6.27
C GLN A 21 -21.04 35.73 -4.93
N PRO A 22 -21.82 35.00 -4.10
CA PRO A 22 -21.26 34.38 -2.91
C PRO A 22 -20.16 33.43 -3.38
N ALA A 23 -19.01 33.48 -2.72
CA ALA A 23 -17.99 32.46 -2.82
C ALA A 23 -18.70 31.11 -2.63
N SER A 24 -18.66 30.27 -3.67
CA SER A 24 -18.91 28.85 -3.49
C SER A 24 -17.86 28.38 -2.50
N GLU A 25 -18.31 28.08 -1.28
CA GLU A 25 -17.57 27.19 -0.40
C GLU A 25 -17.14 26.00 -1.27
N GLU A 26 -15.83 25.87 -1.47
CA GLU A 26 -15.25 24.63 -1.94
C GLU A 26 -15.63 23.60 -0.88
N GLU A 27 -16.73 22.88 -1.12
CA GLU A 27 -16.94 21.56 -0.59
C GLU A 27 -15.69 20.77 -0.99
N THR A 28 -14.71 20.70 -0.09
CA THR A 28 -13.76 19.58 -0.05
C THR A 28 -14.62 18.34 -0.01
N ALA A 29 -14.85 17.77 -1.19
CA ALA A 29 -15.59 16.54 -1.36
C ALA A 29 -14.84 15.48 -0.54
N GLU A 30 -15.33 15.21 0.67
CA GLU A 30 -15.07 13.96 1.36
C GLU A 30 -15.43 12.86 0.37
N LYS A 31 -14.40 12.28 -0.25
CA LYS A 31 -14.56 11.18 -1.18
C LYS A 31 -14.93 9.98 -0.30
N ASN A 32 -16.21 9.86 -0.02
CA ASN A 32 -16.83 8.88 0.87
C ASN A 32 -16.65 7.48 0.25
N GLN A 33 -15.45 6.93 0.37
CA GLN A 33 -15.13 5.57 -0.03
C GLN A 33 -15.64 4.61 1.05
N GLU A 34 -16.26 3.51 0.64
CA GLU A 34 -16.67 2.48 1.60
C GLU A 34 -15.46 1.98 2.42
N PRO A 35 -15.66 1.68 3.72
CA PRO A 35 -14.60 1.16 4.55
C PRO A 35 -13.98 -0.11 3.95
N ARG A 36 -12.66 -0.13 3.81
CA ARG A 36 -11.93 -1.26 3.20
C ARG A 36 -10.66 -1.61 3.95
N LYS A 37 -10.22 -2.87 3.87
CA LYS A 37 -8.94 -3.27 4.45
C LYS A 37 -7.78 -2.76 3.61
N VAL A 38 -6.74 -2.29 4.30
CA VAL A 38 -5.43 -1.96 3.72
C VAL A 38 -4.34 -2.51 4.63
N TYR A 39 -3.14 -2.73 4.09
CA TYR A 39 -2.06 -3.47 4.76
C TYR A 39 -0.80 -2.61 4.85
N ALA A 40 -0.19 -2.52 6.02
CA ALA A 40 1.06 -1.79 6.22
C ALA A 40 2.22 -2.47 5.47
N LYS A 41 2.94 -1.72 4.62
CA LYS A 41 4.06 -2.26 3.82
C LYS A 41 5.35 -2.49 4.62
N TRP A 42 5.50 -1.78 5.74
CA TRP A 42 6.59 -1.91 6.71
C TRP A 42 6.13 -1.41 8.08
N ASP A 43 6.96 -1.58 9.11
CA ASP A 43 6.65 -1.09 10.45
C ASP A 43 6.53 0.43 10.46
N ASN A 44 5.39 0.95 10.91
CA ASN A 44 5.09 2.38 10.80
C ASN A 44 4.29 2.92 11.96
N ARG A 45 4.57 4.18 12.31
CA ARG A 45 3.81 4.92 13.31
C ARG A 45 2.47 5.36 12.74
N VAL A 46 1.44 5.27 13.58
CA VAL A 46 0.12 5.85 13.33
C VAL A 46 -0.17 6.88 14.41
N TYR A 47 -0.96 7.88 14.04
CA TYR A 47 -1.06 9.13 14.78
C TYR A 47 -2.49 9.39 15.24
N LYS A 48 -2.61 10.17 16.29
CA LYS A 48 -3.90 10.54 16.89
C LYS A 48 -4.73 11.45 15.99
N ASP A 49 -4.05 12.25 15.19
CA ASP A 49 -4.64 13.26 14.33
C ASP A 49 -3.89 13.35 12.99
N LYS A 50 -4.51 14.06 12.05
CA LYS A 50 -4.02 14.26 10.70
C LYS A 50 -2.77 15.12 10.57
N ASP A 51 -2.37 15.84 11.62
CA ASP A 51 -1.12 16.60 11.64
C ASP A 51 0.12 15.70 11.85
N LEU A 52 -0.11 14.42 12.17
CA LEU A 52 0.93 13.39 12.36
C LEU A 52 1.95 13.75 13.46
N LYS A 53 1.49 14.36 14.56
CA LYS A 53 2.35 14.81 15.68
C LYS A 53 2.41 13.83 16.85
N GLU A 54 1.25 13.37 17.33
CA GLU A 54 1.15 12.48 18.49
C GLU A 54 0.98 11.03 18.03
N ILE A 55 1.95 10.17 18.37
CA ILE A 55 1.93 8.74 18.01
C ILE A 55 0.96 8.01 18.95
N VAL A 56 0.09 7.18 18.37
CA VAL A 56 -0.86 6.33 19.11
C VAL A 56 -0.39 4.87 19.13
N ALA A 57 0.14 4.38 18.02
CA ALA A 57 0.62 3.01 17.92
C ALA A 57 1.71 2.86 16.83
N VAL A 58 2.30 1.67 16.76
CA VAL A 58 3.16 1.24 15.67
C VAL A 58 2.53 0.00 15.04
N LEU A 59 2.18 0.09 13.77
CA LEU A 59 1.75 -1.06 12.97
C LEU A 59 2.96 -1.91 12.61
N SER A 60 2.79 -3.22 12.65
CA SER A 60 3.78 -4.16 12.11
C SER A 60 3.61 -4.32 10.59
N LYS A 61 4.68 -4.72 9.88
CA LYS A 61 4.61 -5.13 8.47
C LYS A 61 3.50 -6.17 8.25
N CYS A 62 2.72 -5.98 7.18
CA CYS A 62 1.51 -6.73 6.80
C CYS A 62 0.33 -6.64 7.77
N GLU A 63 0.40 -5.82 8.81
CA GLU A 63 -0.76 -5.60 9.67
C GLU A 63 -1.88 -4.93 8.87
N SER A 64 -3.09 -5.50 8.96
CA SER A 64 -4.26 -4.98 8.26
C SER A 64 -5.01 -4.00 9.14
N VAL A 65 -5.40 -2.86 8.58
CA VAL A 65 -6.28 -1.87 9.21
C VAL A 65 -7.50 -1.62 8.33
N THR A 66 -8.57 -1.08 8.90
CA THR A 66 -9.72 -0.63 8.10
C THR A 66 -9.52 0.84 7.76
N LYS A 67 -9.36 1.16 6.47
CA LYS A 67 -9.42 2.53 5.98
C LYS A 67 -10.86 3.02 6.05
N LEU A 68 -11.08 4.11 6.79
CA LEU A 68 -12.38 4.75 6.97
C LEU A 68 -12.58 5.93 6.01
N GLY A 69 -11.48 6.61 5.63
CA GLY A 69 -11.51 7.77 4.75
C GLY A 69 -10.10 8.22 4.35
N GLU A 70 -10.04 9.25 3.51
CA GLU A 70 -8.79 9.92 3.14
C GLU A 70 -9.02 11.42 2.97
N GLU A 71 -8.03 12.23 3.32
CA GLU A 71 -8.03 13.67 3.12
C GLU A 71 -6.63 14.15 2.71
N GLU A 72 -6.56 15.23 1.94
CA GLU A 72 -5.30 15.92 1.65
C GLU A 72 -4.97 16.87 2.81
N VAL A 73 -3.76 16.73 3.34
CA VAL A 73 -3.26 17.58 4.42
C VAL A 73 -2.06 18.35 3.90
N THR A 74 -2.07 19.66 4.11
CA THR A 74 -0.90 20.51 3.87
C THR A 74 -0.25 20.82 5.21
N VAL A 75 0.99 20.38 5.39
CA VAL A 75 1.77 20.68 6.59
C VAL A 75 2.85 21.70 6.23
N SER A 76 2.79 22.86 6.87
CA SER A 76 3.82 23.90 6.75
C SER A 76 4.93 23.64 7.77
N SER A 77 6.15 23.41 7.29
CA SER A 77 7.36 23.34 8.12
C SER A 77 8.34 24.44 7.68
N GLY A 78 8.27 25.59 8.34
CA GLY A 78 9.03 26.78 7.94
C GLY A 78 8.55 27.34 6.60
N SER A 79 9.45 27.44 5.62
CA SER A 79 9.14 27.92 4.26
C SER A 79 8.69 26.82 3.30
N ASN A 80 8.65 25.56 3.74
CA ASN A 80 8.27 24.43 2.91
C ASN A 80 6.84 24.00 3.26
N GLU A 81 5.98 23.98 2.25
CA GLU A 81 4.66 23.36 2.31
C GLU A 81 4.73 22.00 1.63
N GLU A 82 4.35 20.94 2.35
CA GLU A 82 4.20 19.60 1.79
C GLU A 82 2.71 19.23 1.86
N THR A 83 2.12 18.93 0.71
CA THR A 83 0.77 18.37 0.62
C THR A 83 0.87 16.87 0.41
N PHE A 84 0.19 16.09 1.25
CA PHE A 84 0.11 14.64 1.13
C PHE A 84 -1.24 14.11 1.58
N THR A 85 -1.61 12.93 1.08
CA THR A 85 -2.83 12.24 1.48
C THR A 85 -2.62 11.49 2.80
N VAL A 86 -3.56 11.69 3.73
CA VAL A 86 -3.64 10.98 5.01
C VAL A 86 -4.86 10.08 4.99
N TYR A 87 -4.70 8.85 5.45
CA TYR A 87 -5.80 7.93 5.71
C TYR A 87 -6.28 8.09 7.15
N HIS A 88 -7.60 8.17 7.33
CA HIS A 88 -8.25 7.87 8.59
C HIS A 88 -8.48 6.36 8.64
N ILE A 89 -7.94 5.72 9.68
CA ILE A 89 -7.91 4.26 9.81
C ILE A 89 -8.46 3.82 11.15
N LYS A 90 -8.90 2.56 11.21
CA LYS A 90 -9.30 1.87 12.43
C LYS A 90 -8.47 0.60 12.60
N LEU A 91 -7.81 0.52 13.76
CA LEU A 91 -7.02 -0.63 14.20
C LEU A 91 -7.93 -1.79 14.60
N ALA A 92 -7.35 -2.99 14.76
CA ALA A 92 -8.11 -4.20 15.10
C ALA A 92 -8.74 -4.14 16.50
N ASP A 93 -8.15 -3.40 17.43
CA ASP A 93 -8.69 -3.14 18.77
C ASP A 93 -9.75 -2.03 18.80
N GLY A 94 -10.05 -1.45 17.63
CA GLY A 94 -11.06 -0.40 17.45
C GLY A 94 -10.54 1.02 17.61
N VAL A 95 -9.25 1.21 17.94
CA VAL A 95 -8.63 2.54 18.01
C VAL A 95 -8.62 3.17 16.62
N GLU A 96 -9.05 4.43 16.54
CA GLU A 96 -8.95 5.23 15.32
C GLU A 96 -7.65 6.03 15.31
N ALA A 97 -7.04 6.13 14.13
CA ALA A 97 -5.76 6.78 13.93
C ALA A 97 -5.63 7.34 12.52
N TYR A 98 -4.52 8.03 12.27
CA TYR A 98 -4.17 8.67 11.01
C TYR A 98 -2.77 8.25 10.57
N ALA A 99 -2.58 8.07 9.26
CA ALA A 99 -1.27 7.74 8.69
C ALA A 99 -1.17 8.14 7.22
N LYS A 100 0.04 8.39 6.71
CA LYS A 100 0.25 8.71 5.29
C LYS A 100 -0.23 7.54 4.42
N GLU A 101 -0.91 7.85 3.32
CA GLU A 101 -1.44 6.85 2.38
C GLU A 101 -0.36 5.90 1.86
N ASN A 102 0.80 6.45 1.52
CA ASN A 102 1.90 5.74 0.88
C ASN A 102 2.53 4.64 1.74
N LEU A 103 2.10 4.46 2.99
CA LEU A 103 2.52 3.39 3.89
C LEU A 103 1.73 2.10 3.67
N PHE A 104 0.59 2.19 2.97
CA PHE A 104 -0.35 1.10 2.83
C PHE A 104 -0.33 0.47 1.43
N ALA A 105 -0.89 -0.72 1.36
CA ALA A 105 -1.15 -1.50 0.17
C ALA A 105 -2.55 -2.12 0.21
N LEU A 106 -3.04 -2.57 -0.94
CA LEU A 106 -4.35 -3.19 -1.08
C LEU A 106 -4.38 -4.60 -0.51
N LYS A 107 -3.32 -5.39 -0.76
CA LYS A 107 -3.19 -6.77 -0.28
C LYS A 107 -1.75 -7.10 0.07
N THR A 108 -1.58 -8.02 1.02
CA THR A 108 -0.31 -8.74 1.22
C THR A 108 -0.33 -10.01 0.36
N ILE A 109 0.79 -10.33 -0.26
CA ILE A 109 0.96 -11.52 -1.11
C ILE A 109 2.29 -12.21 -0.82
N VAL A 110 2.40 -13.48 -1.19
CA VAL A 110 3.64 -14.25 -1.21
C VAL A 110 3.86 -14.81 -2.60
N PHE A 111 5.07 -14.70 -3.13
CA PHE A 111 5.43 -15.32 -4.40
C PHE A 111 5.63 -16.83 -4.21
N THR A 112 4.87 -17.64 -4.95
CA THR A 112 4.77 -19.10 -4.78
C THR A 112 5.33 -19.91 -5.95
N ALA A 113 5.64 -19.25 -7.07
CA ALA A 113 6.38 -19.86 -8.17
C ALA A 113 7.90 -19.79 -7.90
N ASP A 114 8.65 -20.78 -8.40
CA ASP A 114 10.12 -20.82 -8.28
C ASP A 114 10.79 -19.52 -8.75
N SER A 115 10.23 -18.89 -9.78
CA SER A 115 10.62 -17.57 -10.25
C SER A 115 9.44 -16.87 -10.89
N THR A 116 9.16 -15.63 -10.45
CA THR A 116 8.09 -14.81 -11.02
C THR A 116 8.67 -13.63 -11.78
N ASP A 117 8.35 -13.54 -13.07
CA ASP A 117 8.76 -12.41 -13.91
C ASP A 117 7.98 -11.14 -13.54
N CYS A 118 8.70 -10.04 -13.28
CA CYS A 118 8.10 -8.72 -13.09
C CYS A 118 8.56 -7.72 -14.15
N PHE A 119 7.64 -6.87 -14.59
CA PHE A 119 7.76 -6.05 -15.77
C PHE A 119 7.62 -4.57 -15.46
N VAL A 120 8.19 -3.73 -16.34
CA VAL A 120 8.07 -2.26 -16.23
C VAL A 120 6.65 -1.76 -16.57
N ARG A 121 5.91 -2.47 -17.42
CA ARG A 121 4.53 -2.16 -17.83
C ARG A 121 3.67 -3.43 -17.77
N PRO A 122 2.34 -3.34 -17.62
CA PRO A 122 1.44 -4.49 -17.54
C PRO A 122 1.19 -5.12 -18.91
N THR A 123 2.24 -5.65 -19.54
CA THR A 123 2.18 -6.37 -20.81
C THR A 123 3.40 -7.27 -20.97
N MET A 124 3.21 -8.43 -21.59
CA MET A 124 4.28 -9.40 -21.84
C MET A 124 5.37 -8.87 -22.79
N ASP A 125 5.06 -7.87 -23.61
CA ASP A 125 6.03 -7.22 -24.51
C ASP A 125 6.91 -6.19 -23.79
N SER A 126 6.62 -5.91 -22.51
CA SER A 126 7.41 -5.00 -21.70
C SER A 126 8.78 -5.59 -21.41
N ARG A 127 9.75 -4.71 -21.16
CA ARG A 127 11.03 -5.10 -20.57
C ARG A 127 10.79 -5.85 -19.26
N LEU A 128 11.37 -7.05 -19.17
CA LEU A 128 11.56 -7.78 -17.92
C LEU A 128 12.46 -6.95 -17.00
N TYR A 129 11.94 -6.59 -15.83
CA TYR A 129 12.66 -5.83 -14.82
C TYR A 129 13.48 -6.76 -13.93
N TYR A 130 12.84 -7.76 -13.34
CA TYR A 130 13.46 -8.69 -12.39
C TYR A 130 12.71 -10.03 -12.34
N LYS A 131 13.35 -11.02 -11.72
CA LYS A 131 12.80 -12.35 -11.44
C LYS A 131 12.68 -12.49 -9.93
N ILE A 132 11.46 -12.49 -9.41
CA ILE A 132 11.19 -12.53 -7.98
C ILE A 132 11.33 -13.99 -7.50
N PRO A 133 12.15 -14.25 -6.46
CA PRO A 133 12.29 -15.60 -5.90
C PRO A 133 11.04 -16.12 -5.19
N LEU A 134 10.91 -17.44 -5.15
CA LEU A 134 9.95 -18.14 -4.30
C LEU A 134 10.06 -17.71 -2.83
N GLY A 135 8.92 -17.58 -2.15
CA GLY A 135 8.83 -17.23 -0.73
C GLY A 135 8.98 -15.74 -0.44
N THR A 136 9.19 -14.92 -1.46
CA THR A 136 9.28 -13.46 -1.28
C THR A 136 7.92 -12.91 -0.83
N LEU A 137 7.92 -12.16 0.27
CA LEU A 137 6.76 -11.41 0.77
C LEU A 137 6.62 -10.10 -0.01
N GLY A 138 5.42 -9.79 -0.48
CA GLY A 138 5.16 -8.59 -1.27
C GLY A 138 3.77 -8.01 -1.01
N PHE A 139 3.47 -6.92 -1.70
CA PHE A 139 2.24 -6.18 -1.53
C PHE A 139 1.69 -5.74 -2.88
N ILE A 140 0.37 -5.88 -3.09
CA ILE A 140 -0.31 -5.29 -4.24
C ILE A 140 -0.67 -3.85 -3.90
N THR A 141 -0.15 -2.90 -4.67
CA THR A 141 -0.43 -1.47 -4.51
C THR A 141 -1.49 -0.96 -5.48
N GLU A 142 -1.66 -1.62 -6.62
CA GLU A 142 -2.64 -1.26 -7.65
C GLU A 142 -3.11 -2.52 -8.38
N GLU A 143 -4.42 -2.59 -8.67
CA GLU A 143 -4.99 -3.59 -9.57
C GLU A 143 -5.10 -2.94 -10.97
N GLY A 144 -4.56 -3.61 -11.98
CA GLY A 144 -4.67 -3.24 -13.38
C GLY A 144 -5.63 -4.16 -14.14
N ASP A 145 -5.70 -3.96 -15.45
CA ASP A 145 -6.52 -4.79 -16.35
C ASP A 145 -5.90 -6.18 -16.55
N ASP A 146 -6.70 -7.14 -17.03
CA ASP A 146 -6.25 -8.48 -17.45
C ASP A 146 -5.44 -9.26 -16.40
N GLY A 147 -5.75 -9.05 -15.12
CA GLY A 147 -5.11 -9.73 -13.99
C GLY A 147 -3.72 -9.19 -13.64
N TRP A 148 -3.28 -8.09 -14.24
CA TRP A 148 -2.04 -7.43 -13.86
C TRP A 148 -2.19 -6.72 -12.52
N VAL A 149 -1.18 -6.84 -11.68
CA VAL A 149 -1.10 -6.11 -10.41
C VAL A 149 0.24 -5.41 -10.30
N LYS A 150 0.21 -4.19 -9.78
CA LYS A 150 1.41 -3.44 -9.42
C LYS A 150 1.81 -3.83 -8.01
N ILE A 151 3.10 -4.07 -7.82
CA ILE A 151 3.63 -4.60 -6.57
C ILE A 151 4.68 -3.70 -5.94
N TRP A 152 4.73 -3.79 -4.61
CA TRP A 152 5.83 -3.31 -3.79
C TRP A 152 6.37 -4.48 -2.97
N ILE A 153 7.68 -4.72 -3.03
CA ILE A 153 8.39 -5.69 -2.19
C ILE A 153 9.42 -4.98 -1.31
N GLY A 154 9.99 -3.88 -1.84
CA GLY A 154 11.15 -3.22 -1.25
C GLY A 154 12.43 -3.78 -1.84
N LYS A 155 13.43 -4.01 -1.00
CA LYS A 155 14.73 -4.55 -1.41
C LYS A 155 14.64 -6.07 -1.46
N VAL A 156 14.97 -6.65 -2.61
CA VAL A 156 15.11 -8.10 -2.79
C VAL A 156 16.57 -8.41 -3.02
N ASP A 157 17.10 -9.39 -2.30
CA ASP A 157 18.43 -9.95 -2.51
C ASP A 157 18.27 -11.42 -2.92
N ASP A 158 18.83 -11.79 -4.07
CA ASP A 158 18.88 -13.18 -4.55
C ASP A 158 20.26 -13.84 -4.32
N GLY A 159 21.12 -13.22 -3.50
CA GLY A 159 22.49 -13.66 -3.23
C GLY A 159 23.49 -13.30 -4.33
N VAL A 160 23.03 -12.72 -5.45
CA VAL A 160 23.87 -12.25 -6.56
C VAL A 160 23.72 -10.75 -6.77
N LYS A 161 22.49 -10.23 -6.68
CA LYS A 161 22.17 -8.82 -6.89
C LYS A 161 21.05 -8.37 -5.98
N GLU A 162 21.27 -7.21 -5.37
CA GLU A 162 20.23 -6.49 -4.68
C GLU A 162 19.43 -5.64 -5.68
N LYS A 163 18.09 -5.71 -5.59
CA LYS A 163 17.20 -4.91 -6.43
C LYS A 163 16.01 -4.36 -5.67
N TRP A 164 15.70 -3.10 -5.93
CA TRP A 164 14.48 -2.46 -5.43
C TRP A 164 13.32 -2.76 -6.37
N VAL A 165 12.28 -3.41 -5.85
CA VAL A 165 11.03 -3.70 -6.55
C VAL A 165 9.91 -2.95 -5.85
N THR A 166 9.48 -1.82 -6.42
CA THR A 166 8.58 -0.86 -5.75
C THR A 166 7.40 -0.37 -6.60
N ASP A 167 7.46 -0.57 -7.92
CA ASP A 167 6.46 -0.06 -8.88
C ASP A 167 6.50 -0.92 -10.16
N GLN A 168 6.50 -2.23 -10.00
CA GLN A 168 6.60 -3.19 -11.09
C GLN A 168 5.32 -4.01 -11.20
N TRP A 169 5.10 -4.61 -12.37
CA TRP A 169 3.89 -5.34 -12.69
C TRP A 169 4.14 -6.84 -12.75
N VAL A 170 3.23 -7.62 -12.17
CA VAL A 170 3.19 -9.08 -12.27
C VAL A 170 1.76 -9.51 -12.62
N GLN A 171 1.60 -10.66 -13.29
CA GLN A 171 0.30 -11.19 -13.69
C GLN A 171 -0.10 -12.45 -12.93
N ALA A 172 0.87 -13.22 -12.43
CA ALA A 172 0.66 -14.49 -11.75
C ALA A 172 1.87 -14.85 -10.88
N GLY A 173 1.86 -16.05 -10.27
CA GLY A 173 3.00 -16.58 -9.50
C GLY A 173 3.01 -16.17 -8.02
N TYR A 174 1.90 -15.65 -7.52
CA TYR A 174 1.72 -15.24 -6.12
C TYR A 174 0.41 -15.77 -5.54
N SER A 175 0.31 -15.75 -4.22
CA SER A 175 -0.88 -16.12 -3.44
C SER A 175 -1.14 -15.08 -2.34
N ASP A 176 -2.41 -14.88 -1.98
CA ASP A 176 -2.85 -14.08 -0.83
C ASP A 176 -3.37 -14.94 0.34
N GLU A 177 -3.05 -16.24 0.34
CA GLU A 177 -3.42 -17.16 1.43
C GLU A 177 -2.74 -16.79 2.75
N ILE A 178 -3.55 -16.71 3.82
CA ILE A 178 -3.12 -16.24 5.14
C ILE A 178 -2.02 -17.14 5.75
N GLU A 179 -2.09 -18.45 5.51
CA GLU A 179 -1.09 -19.41 6.01
C GLU A 179 0.29 -19.15 5.37
N LEU A 180 0.33 -18.95 4.05
CA LEU A 180 1.56 -18.60 3.33
C LEU A 180 2.11 -17.25 3.78
N ILE A 181 1.26 -16.24 3.95
CA ILE A 181 1.67 -14.91 4.43
C ILE A 181 2.28 -15.01 5.84
N ARG A 182 1.69 -15.83 6.71
CA ARG A 182 2.22 -16.03 8.07
C ARG A 182 3.60 -16.67 8.04
N ASP A 183 3.76 -17.76 7.29
CA ASP A 183 5.03 -18.45 7.18
C ASP A 183 6.11 -17.56 6.54
N ALA A 184 5.75 -16.78 5.51
CA ALA A 184 6.65 -15.81 4.89
C ALA A 184 7.15 -14.75 5.86
N LYS A 185 6.27 -14.23 6.74
CA LYS A 185 6.67 -13.27 7.78
C LYS A 185 7.64 -13.87 8.79
N LEU A 186 7.39 -15.11 9.23
CA LEU A 186 8.26 -15.81 10.15
C LEU A 186 9.63 -16.08 9.50
N TYR A 187 9.63 -16.50 8.24
CA TYR A 187 10.82 -16.77 7.46
C TYR A 187 11.66 -15.51 7.22
N GLU A 188 11.06 -14.42 6.75
CA GLU A 188 11.76 -13.13 6.55
C GLU A 188 12.41 -12.66 7.86
N LYS A 189 11.69 -12.75 8.99
CA LYS A 189 12.22 -12.41 10.32
C LYS A 189 13.35 -13.33 10.76
N ALA A 190 13.24 -14.63 10.49
CA ALA A 190 14.28 -15.60 10.81
C ALA A 190 15.57 -15.30 10.04
N LEU A 191 15.48 -14.96 8.75
CA LEU A 191 16.63 -14.54 7.94
C LEU A 191 17.25 -13.24 8.45
N GLU A 192 16.45 -12.21 8.75
CA GLU A 192 16.95 -10.97 9.35
C GLU A 192 17.64 -11.21 10.70
N THR A 193 17.12 -12.16 11.48
CA THR A 193 17.69 -12.55 12.77
C THR A 193 18.98 -13.33 12.57
N LEU A 194 19.07 -14.20 11.57
CA LEU A 194 20.29 -14.95 11.21
C LEU A 194 21.46 -14.00 10.93
N ASP A 195 21.23 -12.91 10.20
CA ASP A 195 22.26 -11.91 9.89
C ASP A 195 22.78 -11.16 11.13
N LYS A 196 21.91 -10.98 12.14
CA LYS A 196 22.23 -10.23 13.37
C LYS A 196 22.72 -11.11 14.51
N ASN A 197 22.14 -12.30 14.63
CA ASN A 197 22.36 -13.30 15.66
C ASN A 197 22.17 -14.71 15.06
N PRO A 198 23.26 -15.34 14.57
CA PRO A 198 23.17 -16.61 13.87
C PRO A 198 22.52 -17.75 14.66
N GLU A 199 22.76 -17.83 15.98
CA GLU A 199 22.21 -18.89 16.82
C GLU A 199 20.68 -18.81 16.91
N GLU A 200 20.15 -17.61 17.18
CA GLU A 200 18.70 -17.37 17.25
C GLU A 200 18.05 -17.51 15.86
N GLY A 201 18.71 -17.04 14.79
CA GLY A 201 18.23 -17.19 13.43
C GLY A 201 18.12 -18.66 13.01
N ILE A 202 19.15 -19.47 13.29
CA ILE A 202 19.11 -20.92 13.02
C ILE A 202 18.01 -21.60 13.82
N ALA A 203 17.83 -21.24 15.10
CA ALA A 203 16.76 -21.80 15.91
C ALA A 203 15.38 -21.48 15.34
N ALA A 204 15.16 -20.25 14.89
CA ALA A 204 13.91 -19.84 14.24
C ALA A 204 13.67 -20.57 12.91
N LEU A 205 14.72 -20.74 12.09
CA LEU A 205 14.62 -21.52 10.84
C LEU A 205 14.29 -22.99 11.11
N LYS A 206 14.86 -23.60 12.16
CA LYS A 206 14.51 -24.98 12.57
C LYS A 206 13.04 -25.10 12.97
N GLU A 207 12.53 -24.13 13.74
CA GLU A 207 11.11 -24.12 14.13
C GLU A 207 10.20 -24.05 12.90
N ILE A 208 10.54 -23.25 11.89
CA ILE A 208 9.79 -23.17 10.63
C ILE A 208 9.88 -24.51 9.88
N ASN A 209 11.08 -25.09 9.76
CA ASN A 209 11.29 -26.39 9.09
C ASN A 209 10.46 -27.52 9.72
N GLU A 210 10.34 -27.54 11.04
CA GLU A 210 9.61 -28.59 11.77
C GLU A 210 8.09 -28.40 11.78
N ASN A 211 7.60 -27.15 11.78
CA ASN A 211 6.19 -26.85 12.04
C ASN A 211 5.42 -26.30 10.83
N SER A 212 6.09 -25.77 9.80
CA SER A 212 5.42 -25.29 8.60
C SER A 212 4.93 -26.46 7.73
N ALA A 213 3.67 -26.39 7.31
CA ALA A 213 3.08 -27.34 6.35
C ALA A 213 3.24 -26.87 4.89
N THR A 214 3.94 -25.75 4.65
CA THR A 214 4.07 -25.11 3.35
C THR A 214 5.49 -25.30 2.79
N PHE A 215 5.78 -24.72 1.61
CA PHE A 215 7.13 -24.78 1.04
C PHE A 215 8.17 -24.01 1.87
N PHE A 216 7.76 -23.22 2.86
CA PHE A 216 8.67 -22.54 3.77
C PHE A 216 9.46 -23.49 4.65
N ALA A 217 8.96 -24.70 4.94
CA ALA A 217 9.76 -25.72 5.62
C ALA A 217 11.04 -26.05 4.83
N ARG A 218 10.89 -26.27 3.51
CA ARG A 218 12.02 -26.50 2.60
C ARG A 218 12.94 -25.28 2.53
N LEU A 219 12.41 -24.08 2.31
CA LEU A 219 13.23 -22.86 2.25
C LEU A 219 14.03 -22.64 3.54
N ALA A 220 13.43 -22.92 4.69
CA ALA A 220 14.11 -22.85 5.98
C ALA A 220 15.25 -23.86 6.08
N SER A 221 15.04 -25.12 5.65
CA SER A 221 16.08 -26.15 5.64
C SER A 221 17.28 -25.77 4.77
N GLU A 222 17.07 -25.13 3.62
CA GLU A 222 18.12 -24.70 2.69
C GLU A 222 19.03 -23.59 3.26
N ASN A 223 18.55 -22.88 4.29
CA ASN A 223 19.26 -21.78 4.95
C ASN A 223 19.85 -22.15 6.32
N ILE A 224 19.66 -23.39 6.78
CA ILE A 224 20.33 -23.90 7.97
C ILE A 224 21.71 -24.42 7.54
N PRO A 225 22.83 -23.90 8.08
CA PRO A 225 24.15 -24.41 7.76
C PRO A 225 24.25 -25.90 8.12
N ASP A 226 24.65 -26.72 7.16
CA ASP A 226 24.99 -28.12 7.40
C ASP A 226 26.16 -28.18 8.39
N ASN A 227 25.95 -28.78 9.56
CA ASN A 227 27.00 -28.93 10.57
C ASN A 227 28.00 -30.07 10.22
N THR A 228 28.15 -30.38 8.93
CA THR A 228 29.02 -31.44 8.38
C THR A 228 30.32 -30.86 7.84
N SER A 229 31.06 -30.15 8.68
CA SER A 229 32.51 -30.01 8.53
C SER A 229 33.17 -29.71 9.87
N VAL A 230 33.14 -30.70 10.75
CA VAL A 230 34.16 -30.86 11.79
C VAL A 230 34.71 -32.28 11.60
N GLU A 231 35.68 -32.40 10.69
CA GLU A 231 36.68 -33.48 10.74
C GLU A 231 37.90 -32.99 11.53
#